data_AF-A0A3B9QPE7-F1
#
_entry.id   AF-A0A3B9QPE7-F1
#
_cell.length_a   1.000
_cell.length_b   1.000
_cell.length_c   1.000
_cell.angle_alpha   90.00
_cell.angle_beta   90.00
_cell.angle_gamma   90.00
#
_symmetry.space_group_name_H-M   'P 1'
#
loop_
_entity.id
_entity.type
_entity.pdbx_description
1 polymer ?
#
loop_
_entity_poly.entity_id
_entity_poly.type
_entity_poly.pdbx_seq_one_letter_code
_entity_poly.pdbx_strand_id
1 'polypeptide(L)'
;MRKLLGPDGEIDLNALPLDGLLRQAMEGGERAWPAVRLLQTMHRGGRTEAGVFLLGLLAASGEDWKRREKLVESLDGFHHPGCVHYLVGELRRVKGSNSTRGYLNAILRVLERMPAELVKDELFELANDPGLSRRMRQKAEQAFWAVVMRDGG
;
A
#
# COMPACT_ATOMS: atom_id res chain seq x y z
N MET A 1 10.70 16.29 28.93
CA MET A 1 10.72 16.53 27.47
C MET A 1 11.46 15.37 26.80
N ARG A 2 10.77 14.53 26.03
CA ARG A 2 11.41 13.50 25.19
C ARG A 2 12.16 14.23 24.07
N LYS A 3 13.43 13.92 23.84
CA LYS A 3 14.24 14.51 22.77
C LYS A 3 13.65 14.05 21.44
N LEU A 4 13.02 14.97 20.71
CA LEU A 4 12.45 14.73 19.36
C LEU A 4 13.51 14.83 18.25
N LEU A 5 14.76 15.09 18.62
CA LEU A 5 15.87 15.25 17.71
C LEU A 5 16.81 14.04 17.86
N GLY A 6 17.12 13.42 16.73
CA GLY A 6 18.16 12.41 16.59
C GLY A 6 19.56 13.00 16.81
N PRO A 7 20.59 12.13 16.77
CA PRO A 7 21.98 12.53 17.01
C PRO A 7 22.47 13.68 16.12
N ASP A 8 21.95 13.76 14.90
CA ASP A 8 22.35 14.72 13.87
C ASP A 8 21.45 15.96 13.79
N GLY A 9 20.52 16.13 14.75
CA GLY A 9 19.58 17.26 14.77
C GLY A 9 18.37 17.08 13.85
N GLU A 10 18.22 15.93 13.21
CA GLU A 10 17.01 15.55 12.45
C GLU A 10 15.87 15.10 13.37
N ILE A 11 14.63 15.16 12.90
CA ILE A 11 13.48 14.65 13.66
C ILE A 11 13.57 13.12 13.78
N ASP A 12 13.64 12.61 15.00
CA ASP A 12 13.55 11.16 15.25
C ASP A 12 12.11 10.69 15.07
N LEU A 13 11.83 10.08 13.91
CA LEU A 13 10.52 9.53 13.56
C LEU A 13 10.07 8.40 14.50
N ASN A 14 11.01 7.72 15.18
CA ASN A 14 10.69 6.68 16.16
C ASN A 14 10.24 7.26 17.50
N ALA A 15 10.69 8.48 17.82
CA ALA A 15 10.29 9.19 19.04
C ALA A 15 8.92 9.89 18.93
N LEU A 16 8.36 10.02 17.72
CA LEU A 16 7.08 10.68 17.51
C LEU A 16 5.89 9.85 18.04
N PRO A 17 5.01 10.44 18.86
CA PRO A 17 3.81 9.77 19.34
C PRO A 17 2.83 9.51 18.18
N LEU A 18 2.30 8.30 18.10
CA LEU A 18 1.37 7.92 17.04
C LEU A 18 -0.04 8.42 17.30
N ASP A 19 -0.52 8.45 18.55
CA ASP A 19 -1.95 8.61 18.86
C ASP A 19 -2.64 9.80 18.20
N GLY A 20 -1.99 10.98 18.20
CA GLY A 20 -2.51 12.17 17.54
C GLY A 20 -2.54 12.04 16.01
N LEU A 21 -1.51 11.40 15.45
CA LEU A 21 -1.38 11.13 14.03
C LEU A 21 -2.43 10.12 13.54
N LEU A 22 -2.64 9.06 14.31
CA LEU A 22 -3.64 8.04 14.04
C LEU A 22 -5.03 8.67 14.02
N ARG A 23 -5.35 9.49 15.02
CA ARG A 23 -6.61 10.20 15.12
C ARG A 23 -6.85 11.11 13.92
N GLN A 24 -5.87 11.93 13.56
CA GLN A 24 -5.97 12.82 12.41
C GLN A 24 -6.16 12.04 11.09
N ALA A 25 -5.47 10.91 10.91
CA ALA A 25 -5.64 10.09 9.71
C ALA A 25 -7.03 9.45 9.59
N MET A 26 -7.69 9.20 10.73
CA MET A 26 -9.08 8.70 10.79
C MET A 26 -10.15 9.76 10.51
N GLU A 27 -9.86 11.06 10.67
CA GLU A 27 -10.85 12.15 10.46
C GLU A 27 -11.38 12.24 9.02
N GLY A 28 -10.71 11.60 8.06
CA GLY A 28 -11.13 11.61 6.66
C GLY A 28 -10.86 12.94 5.94
N GLY A 29 -11.23 12.99 4.66
CA GLY A 29 -11.09 14.19 3.83
C GLY A 29 -9.65 14.69 3.68
N GLU A 30 -9.50 15.96 3.28
CA GLU A 30 -8.19 16.56 2.98
C GLU A 30 -7.30 16.75 4.23
N ARG A 31 -7.91 16.87 5.42
CA ARG A 31 -7.19 17.06 6.69
C ARG A 31 -6.42 15.81 7.14
N ALA A 32 -6.82 14.63 6.66
CA ALA A 32 -6.15 13.37 6.98
C ALA A 32 -4.84 13.17 6.20
N TRP A 33 -4.65 13.82 5.05
CA TRP A 33 -3.51 13.50 4.16
C TRP A 33 -2.13 13.88 4.70
N PRO A 34 -1.93 14.99 5.43
CA PRO A 34 -0.67 15.23 6.11
C PRO A 34 -0.30 14.09 7.07
N ALA A 35 -1.29 13.55 7.79
CA ALA A 35 -1.07 12.45 8.73
C ALA A 35 -0.70 11.14 8.01
N VAL A 36 -1.43 10.82 6.93
CA VAL A 36 -1.14 9.66 6.07
C VAL A 36 0.26 9.74 5.46
N ARG A 37 0.69 10.91 4.97
CA ARG A 37 2.04 11.09 4.43
C ARG A 37 3.11 10.90 5.50
N LEU A 38 2.90 11.38 6.71
CA LEU A 38 3.86 11.19 7.79
C LEU A 38 3.95 9.72 8.21
N LEU A 39 2.83 8.99 8.26
CA LEU A 39 2.83 7.53 8.47
C LEU A 39 3.59 6.80 7.35
N GLN A 40 3.45 7.25 6.10
CA GLN A 40 4.23 6.72 4.99
C GLN A 40 5.73 6.89 5.20
N THR A 41 6.15 8.10 5.56
CA THR A 41 7.56 8.39 5.87
C THR A 41 8.05 7.53 7.04
N MET A 42 7.25 7.34 8.08
CA MET A 42 7.60 6.53 9.24
C MET A 42 7.86 5.07 8.87
N HIS A 43 6.97 4.43 8.09
CA HIS A 43 7.18 3.01 7.74
C HIS A 43 8.35 2.82 6.78
N ARG A 44 8.57 3.76 5.86
CA ARG A 44 9.78 3.78 5.02
C ARG A 44 11.06 3.97 5.84
N GLY A 45 10.97 4.67 6.97
CA GLY A 45 12.05 4.79 7.96
C GLY A 45 12.22 3.57 8.87
N GLY A 46 11.52 2.45 8.60
CA GLY A 46 11.63 1.20 9.34
C GLY A 46 10.59 0.99 10.44
N ARG A 47 9.67 1.94 10.66
CA ARG A 47 8.62 1.82 11.68
C ARG A 47 7.42 1.04 11.16
N THR A 48 7.50 -0.29 11.23
CA THR A 48 6.52 -1.23 10.67
C THR A 48 5.09 -0.98 11.13
N GLU A 49 4.86 -0.54 12.37
CA GLU A 49 3.53 -0.28 12.93
C GLU A 49 2.77 0.81 12.16
N ALA A 50 3.49 1.79 11.60
CA ALA A 50 2.88 2.83 10.77
C ALA A 50 2.32 2.25 9.45
N GLY A 51 3.01 1.27 8.87
CA GLY A 51 2.54 0.55 7.68
C GLY A 51 1.34 -0.35 7.98
N VAL A 52 1.36 -1.05 9.11
CA VAL A 52 0.21 -1.83 9.61
C VAL A 52 -1.01 -0.93 9.80
N PHE A 53 -0.83 0.26 10.37
CA PHE A 53 -1.93 1.20 10.55
C PHE A 53 -2.48 1.73 9.22
N LEU A 54 -1.64 2.05 8.24
CA LEU A 54 -2.10 2.44 6.89
C LEU A 54 -2.92 1.32 6.23
N LEU A 55 -2.50 0.06 6.40
CA LEU A 55 -3.25 -1.09 5.92
C LEU A 55 -4.62 -1.20 6.63
N GLY A 56 -4.66 -0.98 7.95
CA GLY A 56 -5.90 -0.91 8.72
C GLY A 56 -6.83 0.22 8.27
N LEU A 57 -6.29 1.41 7.99
CA LEU A 57 -7.06 2.53 7.42
C LEU A 57 -7.64 2.19 6.06
N LEU A 58 -6.88 1.52 5.19
CA LEU A 58 -7.37 1.05 3.89
C LEU A 58 -8.54 0.08 4.07
N ALA A 59 -8.41 -0.88 4.99
CA ALA A 59 -9.49 -1.82 5.31
C ALA A 59 -10.76 -1.11 5.84
N ALA A 60 -10.59 -0.07 6.65
CA ALA A 60 -11.70 0.68 7.23
C ALA A 60 -12.35 1.72 6.29
N SER A 61 -11.80 1.98 5.09
CA SER A 61 -12.23 3.09 4.23
C SER A 61 -13.49 2.84 3.38
N GLY A 62 -14.21 1.73 3.60
CA GLY A 62 -15.42 1.40 2.85
C GLY A 62 -15.19 1.40 1.33
N GLU A 63 -16.16 1.91 0.56
CA GLU A 63 -16.09 2.06 -0.91
C GLU A 63 -15.71 3.48 -1.37
N ASP A 64 -15.02 4.26 -0.54
CA ASP A 64 -14.43 5.52 -0.99
C ASP A 64 -13.19 5.24 -1.87
N TRP A 65 -13.43 4.98 -3.15
CA TRP A 65 -12.39 4.55 -4.10
C TRP A 65 -11.24 5.56 -4.23
N LYS A 66 -11.52 6.86 -4.13
CA LYS A 66 -10.47 7.89 -4.17
C LYS A 66 -9.59 7.84 -2.93
N ARG A 67 -10.19 7.66 -1.76
CA ARG A 67 -9.45 7.49 -0.51
C ARG A 67 -8.64 6.18 -0.52
N ARG A 68 -9.25 5.07 -0.94
CA ARG A 68 -8.58 3.78 -1.05
C ARG A 68 -7.39 3.82 -2.00
N GLU A 69 -7.52 4.50 -3.15
CA GLU A 69 -6.42 4.70 -4.11
C GLU A 69 -5.22 5.40 -3.44
N LYS A 70 -5.45 6.55 -2.80
CA LYS A 70 -4.40 7.30 -2.08
C LYS A 70 -3.77 6.48 -0.94
N LEU A 71 -4.57 5.71 -0.20
CA LEU A 71 -4.08 4.86 0.88
C LEU A 71 -3.22 3.70 0.37
N VAL A 72 -3.60 3.09 -0.75
CA VAL A 72 -2.76 2.08 -1.42
C VAL A 72 -1.42 2.69 -1.83
N GLU A 73 -1.43 3.85 -2.47
CA GLU A 73 -0.18 4.54 -2.85
C GLU A 73 0.70 4.90 -1.63
N SER A 74 0.08 5.10 -0.46
CA SER A 74 0.80 5.35 0.79
C SER A 74 1.47 4.09 1.37
N LEU A 75 1.10 2.89 0.89
CA LEU A 75 1.75 1.61 1.24
C LEU A 75 3.01 1.34 0.40
N ASP A 76 3.37 2.20 -0.55
CA ASP A 76 4.59 2.08 -1.33
C ASP A 76 5.84 2.10 -0.42
N GLY A 77 6.63 1.03 -0.47
CA GLY A 77 7.76 0.77 0.43
C GLY A 77 7.43 -0.12 1.65
N PHE A 78 6.16 -0.45 1.89
CA PHE A 78 5.74 -1.35 2.97
C PHE A 78 5.75 -2.82 2.50
N HIS A 79 6.94 -3.42 2.45
CA HIS A 79 7.17 -4.77 1.94
C HIS A 79 6.83 -5.84 2.99
N HIS A 80 5.53 -6.07 3.22
CA HIS A 80 5.04 -7.01 4.23
C HIS A 80 4.12 -8.08 3.61
N PRO A 81 4.28 -9.38 3.91
CA PRO A 81 3.45 -10.45 3.34
C PRO A 81 1.94 -10.23 3.54
N GLY A 82 1.54 -9.75 4.74
CA GLY A 82 0.13 -9.41 5.01
C GLY A 82 -0.40 -8.26 4.16
N CYS A 83 0.45 -7.33 3.72
CA CYS A 83 0.07 -6.26 2.79
C CYS A 83 -0.18 -6.85 1.39
N VAL A 84 0.73 -7.70 0.90
CA VAL A 84 0.57 -8.41 -0.38
C VAL A 84 -0.74 -9.18 -0.40
N HIS A 85 -0.95 -10.05 0.60
CA HIS A 85 -2.14 -10.88 0.71
C HIS A 85 -3.43 -10.04 0.67
N TYR A 86 -3.46 -8.94 1.42
CA TYR A 86 -4.61 -8.03 1.42
C TYR A 86 -4.85 -7.41 0.04
N LEU A 87 -3.80 -6.86 -0.59
CA LEU A 87 -3.89 -6.17 -1.88
C LEU A 87 -4.31 -7.12 -3.01
N VAL A 88 -3.76 -8.34 -3.03
CA VAL A 88 -4.16 -9.39 -3.97
C VAL A 88 -5.62 -9.79 -3.76
N GLY A 89 -6.05 -9.93 -2.50
CA GLY A 89 -7.45 -10.18 -2.16
C GLY A 89 -8.39 -9.09 -2.71
N GLU A 90 -7.97 -7.83 -2.67
CA GLU A 90 -8.73 -6.71 -3.24
C GLU A 90 -8.85 -6.81 -4.76
N LEU A 91 -7.82 -7.25 -5.47
CA LEU A 91 -7.88 -7.47 -6.93
C LEU A 91 -8.88 -8.56 -7.32
N ARG A 92 -9.07 -9.57 -6.46
CA ARG A 92 -10.09 -10.63 -6.63
C ARG A 92 -11.48 -10.16 -6.25
N ARG A 93 -11.62 -9.37 -5.18
CA ARG A 93 -12.90 -8.93 -4.62
C ARG A 93 -13.55 -7.80 -5.42
N VAL A 94 -12.76 -6.80 -5.83
CA VAL A 94 -13.29 -5.56 -6.39
C VAL A 94 -13.50 -5.68 -7.89
N LYS A 95 -14.77 -5.59 -8.32
CA LYS A 95 -15.13 -5.60 -9.74
C LYS A 95 -14.61 -4.35 -10.44
N GLY A 96 -14.00 -4.55 -11.62
CA GLY A 96 -13.51 -3.45 -12.46
C GLY A 96 -14.65 -2.63 -13.06
N SER A 97 -14.63 -1.32 -12.82
CA SER A 97 -15.53 -0.33 -13.40
C SER A 97 -14.76 0.96 -13.71
N ASN A 98 -15.43 2.00 -14.19
CA ASN A 98 -14.80 3.32 -14.34
C ASN A 98 -14.40 3.92 -12.97
N SER A 99 -15.17 3.67 -11.91
CA SER A 99 -14.92 4.23 -10.57
C SER A 99 -13.84 3.47 -9.78
N THR A 100 -13.66 2.17 -10.02
CA THR A 100 -12.66 1.34 -9.31
C THR A 100 -11.34 1.22 -10.06
N ARG A 101 -11.26 1.71 -11.31
CA ARG A 101 -10.07 1.57 -12.16
C ARG A 101 -8.81 2.18 -11.55
N GLY A 102 -8.91 3.38 -10.96
CA GLY A 102 -7.78 4.07 -10.33
C GLY A 102 -7.21 3.23 -9.18
N TYR A 103 -8.09 2.84 -8.26
CA TYR A 103 -7.78 1.96 -7.14
C TYR A 103 -7.10 0.64 -7.55
N LEU A 104 -7.69 -0.11 -8.49
CA LEU A 104 -7.13 -1.38 -8.94
C LEU A 104 -5.75 -1.21 -9.62
N ASN A 105 -5.57 -0.11 -10.36
CA ASN A 105 -4.28 0.21 -10.96
C ASN A 105 -3.24 0.60 -9.90
N ALA A 106 -3.63 1.34 -8.86
CA ALA A 106 -2.75 1.69 -7.75
C ALA A 106 -2.25 0.43 -7.02
N ILE A 107 -3.13 -0.57 -6.82
CA ILE A 107 -2.73 -1.85 -6.22
C ILE A 107 -1.62 -2.50 -7.06
N LEU A 108 -1.84 -2.65 -8.37
CA LEU A 108 -0.84 -3.26 -9.25
C LEU A 108 0.49 -2.52 -9.22
N ARG A 109 0.47 -1.18 -9.29
CA ARG A 109 1.69 -0.35 -9.21
C ARG A 109 2.47 -0.56 -7.91
N VAL A 110 1.77 -0.74 -6.79
CA VAL A 110 2.41 -0.99 -5.49
C VAL A 110 2.99 -2.40 -5.43
N LEU A 111 2.24 -3.42 -5.88
CA LEU A 111 2.74 -4.79 -5.97
C LEU A 111 3.97 -4.89 -6.89
N GLU A 112 3.96 -4.21 -8.04
CA GLU A 112 5.07 -4.17 -9.00
C GLU A 112 6.37 -3.60 -8.41
N ARG A 113 6.30 -2.82 -7.32
CA ARG A 113 7.46 -2.21 -6.66
C ARG A 113 7.96 -3.01 -5.46
N MET A 114 7.21 -4.01 -5.01
CA MET A 114 7.63 -4.89 -3.94
C MET A 114 8.67 -5.90 -4.43
N PRO A 115 9.54 -6.43 -3.54
CA PRO A 115 10.52 -7.46 -3.87
C PRO A 115 9.88 -8.70 -4.49
N ALA A 116 10.52 -9.29 -5.51
CA ALA A 116 9.95 -10.41 -6.26
C ALA A 116 9.59 -11.60 -5.38
N GLU A 117 10.41 -11.89 -4.37
CA GLU A 117 10.17 -12.99 -3.43
C GLU A 117 8.85 -12.87 -2.66
N LEU A 118 8.27 -11.66 -2.58
CA LEU A 118 6.98 -11.43 -1.91
C LEU A 118 5.78 -11.50 -2.86
N VAL A 119 5.94 -11.17 -4.14
CA VAL A 119 4.79 -10.90 -5.03
C VAL A 119 4.76 -11.75 -6.29
N LYS A 120 5.87 -12.37 -6.69
CA LYS A 120 5.98 -13.06 -7.99
C LYS A 120 4.93 -14.17 -8.13
N ASP A 121 4.82 -15.03 -7.13
CA ASP A 121 3.90 -16.18 -7.18
C ASP A 121 2.44 -15.71 -7.16
N GLU A 122 2.11 -14.73 -6.32
CA GLU A 122 0.77 -14.13 -6.25
C GLU A 122 0.35 -13.47 -7.58
N LEU A 123 1.26 -12.74 -8.24
CA LEU A 123 1.00 -12.13 -9.54
C LEU A 123 0.82 -13.19 -10.64
N PHE A 124 1.62 -14.26 -10.60
CA PHE A 124 1.46 -15.40 -11.50
C PHE A 124 0.11 -16.08 -11.31
N GLU A 125 -0.32 -16.31 -10.07
CA GLU A 125 -1.63 -16.87 -9.78
C GLU A 125 -2.77 -15.98 -10.27
N LEU A 126 -2.70 -14.67 -10.02
CA LEU A 126 -3.68 -13.70 -10.53
C LEU A 126 -3.74 -13.71 -12.06
N ALA A 127 -2.61 -13.84 -12.75
CA ALA A 127 -2.57 -13.91 -14.22
C ALA A 127 -3.31 -15.15 -14.76
N ASN A 128 -3.41 -16.22 -13.96
CA ASN A 128 -4.04 -17.49 -14.34
C ASN A 128 -5.42 -17.71 -13.71
N ASP A 129 -5.91 -16.77 -12.89
CA ASP A 129 -7.18 -16.91 -12.17
C ASP A 129 -8.41 -16.83 -13.10
N PRO A 130 -9.16 -17.92 -13.30
CA PRO A 130 -10.33 -17.93 -14.18
C PRO A 130 -11.47 -17.04 -13.68
N GLY A 131 -11.53 -16.76 -12.37
CA GLY A 131 -12.53 -15.88 -11.75
C GLY A 131 -12.31 -14.40 -12.07
N LEU A 132 -11.13 -14.02 -12.54
CA LEU A 132 -10.82 -12.65 -12.93
C LEU A 132 -11.24 -12.35 -14.38
N SER A 133 -11.46 -11.07 -14.66
CA SER A 133 -11.64 -10.63 -16.04
C SER A 133 -10.36 -10.82 -16.86
N ARG A 134 -10.48 -11.09 -18.16
CA ARG A 134 -9.33 -11.19 -19.09
C ARG A 134 -8.39 -9.98 -18.98
N ARG A 135 -8.96 -8.78 -18.84
CA ARG A 135 -8.19 -7.54 -18.71
C ARG A 135 -7.40 -7.48 -17.40
N MET A 136 -7.94 -7.99 -16.30
CA MET A 136 -7.22 -8.04 -15.02
C MET A 136 -6.09 -9.07 -15.09
N ARG A 137 -6.37 -10.27 -15.62
CA ARG A 137 -5.33 -11.30 -15.85
C ARG A 137 -4.16 -10.76 -16.66
N GLN A 138 -4.44 -10.05 -17.76
CA GLN A 138 -3.39 -9.43 -18.59
C GLN A 138 -2.56 -8.40 -17.83
N LYS A 139 -3.17 -7.62 -16.94
CA LYS A 139 -2.42 -6.66 -16.11
C LYS A 139 -1.57 -7.35 -15.05
N ALA A 140 -2.09 -8.40 -14.42
CA ALA A 140 -1.32 -9.21 -13.48
C ALA A 140 -0.13 -9.89 -14.17
N GLU A 141 -0.30 -10.37 -15.40
CA GLU A 141 0.79 -10.90 -16.23
C GLU A 141 1.84 -9.82 -16.55
N GLN A 142 1.42 -8.61 -16.92
CA GLN A 142 2.33 -7.48 -17.15
C GLN A 142 3.12 -7.14 -15.87
N ALA A 143 2.44 -7.09 -14.73
CA ALA A 143 3.05 -6.84 -13.43
C ALA A 143 4.05 -7.95 -13.05
N PHE A 144 3.69 -9.22 -13.28
CA PHE A 144 4.57 -10.37 -13.07
C PHE A 144 5.88 -10.23 -13.85
N TRP A 145 5.79 -9.95 -15.16
CA TRP A 145 6.98 -9.78 -15.98
C TRP A 145 7.79 -8.54 -15.60
N ALA A 146 7.14 -7.44 -15.20
CA ALA A 146 7.84 -6.26 -14.70
C ALA A 146 8.68 -6.58 -13.44
N VAL A 147 8.12 -7.36 -12.51
CA VAL A 147 8.83 -7.82 -11.31
C VAL A 147 9.97 -8.77 -11.65
N VAL A 148 9.74 -9.78 -12.50
CA VAL A 148 10.76 -10.77 -12.88
C VAL A 148 11.94 -10.11 -13.60
N MET A 149 11.68 -9.16 -14.50
CA MET A 149 12.75 -8.48 -15.25
C MET A 149 13.55 -7.50 -14.41
N ARG A 150 12.96 -6.96 -13.33
CA ARG A 150 13.65 -6.05 -12.40
C ARG A 150 14.65 -6.80 -11.51
N ASP A 151 14.31 -8.00 -11.06
CA ASP A 151 15.10 -8.76 -10.07
C ASP A 151 15.95 -9.88 -10.68
N GLY A 152 15.82 -10.13 -11.99
CA GLY A 152 16.60 -11.13 -12.75
C GLY A 152 17.91 -10.62 -13.36
N GLY A 153 18.41 -9.46 -12.91
CA GLY A 153 19.66 -8.82 -13.37
C GLY A 153 20.81 -8.95 -12.40
#